data_AF-A0A1F2R773-F1
#
_entry.id   AF-A0A1F2R773-F1
#
_cell.length_a   1.000
_cell.length_b   1.000
_cell.length_c   1.000
_cell.angle_alpha   90.00
_cell.angle_beta   90.00
_cell.angle_gamma   90.00
#
_symmetry.space_group_name_H-M   'P 1'
#
loop_
_entity.id
_entity.type
_entity.pdbx_description
1 polymer ?
#
loop_
_entity_poly.entity_id
_entity_poly.type
_entity_poly.pdbx_seq_one_letter_code
_entity_poly.pdbx_strand_id
1 'polypeptide(L)'
;MRPLHKQDLASTGAQTFPLALDKVAQGMGLPGKPSGMSGSKAPALWASGHQQEVLDYCVGDCQATAAIAGAAEDRGGIEWIARSGSRKKMSLSAGWLVAEEAMTLPLPDTSWMDAPLTRELFMDWIRG
;
A
#
# COMPACT_ATOMS: atom_id res chain seq x y z
N MET A 1 29.95 0.10 -2.42
CA MET A 1 28.60 -0.22 -1.92
C MET A 1 28.09 -1.39 -2.77
N ARG A 2 27.79 -2.55 -2.18
CA ARG A 2 27.42 -3.76 -2.95
C ARG A 2 25.91 -3.69 -3.25
N PRO A 3 25.44 -3.92 -4.49
CA PRO A 3 24.00 -3.97 -4.76
C PRO A 3 23.36 -5.13 -3.99
N LEU A 4 22.24 -4.88 -3.31
CA LEU A 4 21.42 -5.92 -2.70
C LEU A 4 20.90 -6.83 -3.82
N HIS A 5 21.13 -8.14 -3.69
CA HIS A 5 20.74 -9.12 -4.69
C HIS A 5 19.26 -9.48 -4.46
N LYS A 6 18.54 -9.87 -5.53
CA LYS A 6 17.11 -10.26 -5.48
C LYS A 6 16.75 -11.32 -4.41
N GLN A 7 17.75 -12.01 -3.86
CA GLN A 7 17.61 -13.04 -2.82
C GLN A 7 17.57 -12.46 -1.38
N ASP A 8 17.98 -11.22 -1.16
CA ASP A 8 18.04 -10.60 0.17
C ASP A 8 16.66 -10.14 0.69
N LEU A 9 15.66 -10.03 -0.20
CA LEU A 9 14.26 -9.77 0.17
C LEU A 9 13.52 -11.04 0.65
N ALA A 10 14.05 -12.23 0.34
CA ALA A 10 13.41 -13.52 0.58
C ALA A 10 13.83 -14.20 1.90
N SER A 11 14.83 -13.66 2.62
CA SER A 11 15.49 -14.34 3.74
C SER A 11 15.04 -13.92 5.14
N THR A 12 14.00 -13.10 5.26
CA THR A 12 13.35 -12.84 6.55
C THR A 12 11.94 -13.39 6.49
N GLY A 13 11.51 -14.13 7.52
CA GLY A 13 10.09 -14.40 7.78
C GLY A 13 9.34 -13.09 8.05
N ALA A 14 9.29 -12.24 7.04
CA ALA A 14 8.83 -10.87 7.13
C ALA A 14 7.32 -10.91 7.20
N GLN A 15 6.80 -10.57 8.37
CA GLN A 15 5.40 -10.23 8.53
C GLN A 15 5.11 -9.05 7.59
N THR A 16 4.28 -9.27 6.57
CA THR A 16 3.80 -8.16 5.75
C THR A 16 2.55 -7.58 6.39
N PHE A 17 2.49 -6.27 6.43
CA PHE A 17 1.30 -5.53 6.84
C PHE A 17 0.71 -4.91 5.58
N PRO A 18 -0.58 -5.09 5.28
CA PRO A 18 -1.23 -4.17 4.35
C PRO A 18 -1.06 -2.76 4.90
N LEU A 19 -0.46 -1.89 4.08
CA LEU A 19 -0.23 -0.52 4.46
C LEU A 19 -1.45 0.30 4.08
N ALA A 20 -2.15 0.82 5.08
CA ALA A 20 -3.23 1.76 4.85
C ALA A 20 -2.64 3.04 4.24
N LEU A 21 -3.16 3.46 3.08
CA LEU A 21 -2.63 4.58 2.30
C LEU A 21 -2.52 5.87 3.15
N ASP A 22 -3.52 6.15 3.98
CA ASP A 22 -3.50 7.30 4.91
C ASP A 22 -2.40 7.19 5.99
N LYS A 23 -2.10 5.98 6.47
CA LYS A 23 -1.02 5.76 7.45
C LYS A 23 0.37 5.93 6.84
N VAL A 24 0.51 5.62 5.55
CA VAL A 24 1.74 5.92 4.81
C VAL A 24 1.86 7.42 4.59
N ALA A 25 0.80 8.10 4.15
CA ALA A 25 0.81 9.56 3.97
C ALA A 25 1.21 10.28 5.28
N GLN A 26 0.59 9.89 6.40
CA GLN A 26 0.93 10.41 7.73
C GLN A 26 2.39 10.13 8.12
N GLY A 27 2.87 8.91 7.88
CA GLY A 27 4.27 8.56 8.11
C GLY A 27 5.21 9.41 7.25
N MET A 28 4.89 9.59 5.98
CA MET A 28 5.69 10.37 5.05
C MET A 28 5.56 11.89 5.25
N GLY A 29 4.69 12.37 6.14
CA GLY A 29 4.42 13.80 6.30
C GLY A 29 3.78 14.43 5.07
N LEU A 30 3.05 13.63 4.29
CA LEU A 30 2.31 14.06 3.10
C LEU A 30 0.86 14.39 3.49
N PRO A 31 0.17 15.22 2.68
CA PRO A 31 -1.28 15.38 2.81
C PRO A 31 -1.94 13.99 2.78
N GLY A 32 -2.65 13.66 3.86
CA GLY A 32 -3.44 12.43 3.94
C GLY A 32 -4.66 12.47 3.03
N LYS A 33 -5.52 11.46 3.14
CA LYS A 33 -6.79 11.46 2.40
C LYS A 33 -7.77 12.48 3.02
N PRO A 34 -8.64 13.10 2.22
CA PRO A 34 -9.80 13.82 2.76
C PRO A 34 -10.60 12.90 3.69
N SER A 35 -10.91 13.38 4.90
CA SER A 35 -11.69 12.62 5.88
C SER A 35 -13.14 12.47 5.43
N GLY A 36 -13.74 11.29 5.58
CA GLY A 36 -15.20 11.10 5.47
C GLY A 36 -15.65 9.93 4.60
N MET A 37 -14.78 9.46 3.69
CA MET A 37 -15.11 8.38 2.77
C MET A 37 -14.30 7.10 3.07
N SER A 38 -14.99 5.97 3.02
CA SER A 38 -14.40 4.62 3.05
C SER A 38 -14.82 3.91 1.78
N GLY A 39 -13.91 3.16 1.15
CA GLY A 39 -14.22 2.39 -0.06
C GLY A 39 -15.41 1.43 0.12
N SER A 40 -15.66 0.95 1.35
CA SER A 40 -16.83 0.13 1.66
C SER A 40 -18.19 0.83 1.44
N LYS A 41 -18.23 2.16 1.45
CA LYS A 41 -19.43 2.94 1.19
C LYS A 41 -19.70 3.17 -0.30
N ALA A 42 -18.70 2.96 -1.16
CA ALA A 42 -18.77 3.33 -2.58
C ALA A 42 -19.94 2.66 -3.33
N PRO A 43 -20.24 1.34 -3.16
CA PRO A 43 -21.38 0.72 -3.85
C PRO A 43 -22.73 1.33 -3.46
N ALA A 44 -22.94 1.61 -2.17
CA ALA A 44 -24.18 2.21 -1.68
C ALA A 44 -24.35 3.66 -2.13
N LEU A 45 -23.27 4.46 -2.10
CA LEU A 45 -23.27 5.84 -2.59
C LEU A 45 -23.54 5.88 -4.10
N TRP A 46 -22.93 4.98 -4.86
CA TRP A 46 -23.16 4.88 -6.29
C TRP A 46 -24.61 4.55 -6.63
N ALA A 47 -25.19 3.56 -5.95
CA ALA A 47 -26.58 3.16 -6.14
C ALA A 47 -27.60 4.24 -5.72
N SER A 48 -27.21 5.16 -4.84
CA SER A 48 -28.08 6.21 -4.31
C SER A 48 -27.94 7.57 -5.01
N GLY A 49 -27.19 7.65 -6.12
CA GLY A 49 -27.04 8.89 -6.90
C GLY A 49 -25.90 9.81 -6.45
N HIS A 50 -25.02 9.34 -5.56
CA HIS A 50 -23.85 10.09 -5.08
C HIS A 50 -22.58 9.70 -5.85
N GLN A 51 -22.67 9.55 -7.18
CA GLN A 51 -21.53 9.07 -7.98
C GLN A 51 -20.35 10.05 -7.94
N GLN A 52 -20.61 11.37 -7.90
CA GLN A 52 -19.54 12.37 -7.85
C GLN A 52 -18.67 12.20 -6.60
N GLU A 53 -19.26 11.93 -5.43
CA GLU A 53 -18.50 11.68 -4.19
C GLU A 53 -17.59 10.46 -4.33
N VAL A 54 -18.08 9.41 -4.99
CA VAL A 54 -17.27 8.20 -5.28
C VAL A 54 -16.10 8.53 -6.20
N LEU A 55 -16.34 9.33 -7.24
CA LEU A 55 -15.30 9.74 -8.18
C LEU A 55 -14.25 10.63 -7.50
N ASP A 56 -14.68 11.61 -6.69
CA ASP A 56 -13.78 12.51 -5.96
C ASP A 56 -12.89 11.73 -4.98
N TYR A 57 -13.45 10.72 -4.31
CA TYR A 57 -12.69 9.79 -3.48
C TYR A 57 -11.64 9.01 -4.29
N CYS A 58 -12.02 8.43 -5.42
CA CYS A 58 -11.07 7.71 -6.28
C CYS A 58 -9.94 8.62 -6.77
N VAL A 59 -10.25 9.85 -7.16
CA VAL A 59 -9.25 10.85 -7.55
C VAL A 59 -8.29 11.13 -6.40
N GLY A 60 -8.81 11.33 -5.17
CA GLY A 60 -7.98 11.52 -3.98
C GLY A 60 -7.05 10.34 -3.70
N ASP A 61 -7.54 9.10 -3.86
CA ASP A 61 -6.73 7.89 -3.70
C ASP A 61 -5.60 7.80 -4.72
N CYS A 62 -5.88 8.12 -5.99
CA CYS A 62 -4.86 8.17 -7.04
C CYS A 62 -3.79 9.24 -6.76
N GLN A 63 -4.22 10.45 -6.37
CA GLN A 63 -3.31 11.56 -6.05
C GLN A 63 -2.41 11.24 -4.85
N ALA A 64 -2.99 10.70 -3.77
CA ALA A 64 -2.23 10.30 -2.59
C ALA A 64 -1.21 9.19 -2.91
N THR A 65 -1.61 8.20 -3.72
CA THR A 65 -0.72 7.11 -4.17
C THR A 65 0.45 7.66 -4.97
N ALA A 66 0.20 8.55 -5.93
CA ALA A 66 1.25 9.17 -6.74
C ALA A 66 2.22 10.02 -5.89
N ALA A 67 1.70 10.81 -4.95
CA ALA A 67 2.51 11.62 -4.05
C ALA A 67 3.40 10.76 -3.14
N ILE A 68 2.87 9.65 -2.62
CA ILE A 68 3.65 8.69 -1.82
C ILE A 68 4.72 8.03 -2.67
N ALA A 69 4.39 7.57 -3.89
CA ALA A 69 5.35 6.93 -4.78
C ALA A 69 6.55 7.83 -5.07
N GLY A 70 6.30 9.08 -5.49
CA GLY A 70 7.37 10.05 -5.76
C GLY A 70 8.19 10.37 -4.51
N ALA A 71 7.54 10.64 -3.38
CA ALA A 71 8.26 10.91 -2.13
C ALA A 71 9.09 9.71 -1.64
N ALA A 72 8.64 8.49 -1.90
CA ALA A 72 9.37 7.28 -1.52
C ALA A 72 10.59 7.04 -2.41
N GLU A 73 10.48 7.36 -3.71
CA GLU A 73 11.62 7.35 -4.64
C GLU A 73 12.67 8.36 -4.21
N ASP A 74 12.28 9.60 -3.96
CA ASP A 74 13.18 10.69 -3.52
C ASP A 74 13.91 10.36 -2.21
N ARG A 75 13.22 9.66 -1.29
CA ARG A 75 13.74 9.33 0.05
C ARG A 75 14.39 7.95 0.13
N GLY A 76 14.29 7.14 -0.93
CA GLY A 76 14.76 5.76 -0.95
C GLY A 76 14.03 4.82 0.01
N GLY A 77 12.77 5.10 0.34
CA GLY A 77 12.00 4.32 1.31
C GLY A 77 10.63 4.88 1.67
N ILE A 78 9.82 4.04 2.31
CA ILE A 78 8.50 4.40 2.85
C ILE A 78 8.50 4.41 4.37
N GLU A 79 7.74 5.34 4.95
CA GLU A 79 7.44 5.39 6.38
C GLU A 79 5.93 5.34 6.60
N TRP A 80 5.48 4.70 7.68
CA TRP A 80 4.06 4.63 8.04
C TRP A 80 3.84 4.64 9.55
N ILE A 81 2.64 5.00 9.96
CA ILE A 81 2.18 4.87 11.34
C ILE A 81 1.45 3.53 11.52
N ALA A 82 2.03 2.63 12.31
CA ALA A 82 1.41 1.34 12.61
C ALA A 82 0.17 1.49 13.49
N ARG A 83 -0.66 0.45 13.59
CA ARG A 83 -1.86 0.43 14.46
C ARG A 83 -1.53 0.76 15.93
N SER A 84 -0.34 0.39 16.39
CA SER A 84 0.15 0.71 17.74
C SER A 84 0.53 2.19 17.95
N GLY A 85 0.47 3.02 16.90
CA GLY A 85 0.93 4.41 16.91
C GLY A 85 2.43 4.56 16.64
N SER A 86 3.19 3.46 16.63
CA SER A 86 4.64 3.51 16.32
C SER A 86 4.90 3.83 14.86
N ARG A 87 5.92 4.66 14.61
CA ARG A 87 6.47 4.93 13.27
C ARG A 87 7.31 3.75 12.82
N LYS A 88 7.06 3.27 11.61
CA LYS A 88 7.78 2.17 10.95
C LYS A 88 8.34 2.66 9.62
N LYS A 89 9.37 1.98 9.13
CA LYS A 89 10.05 2.32 7.88
C LYS A 89 10.48 1.08 7.11
N MET A 90 10.59 1.22 5.80
CA MET A 90 11.10 0.22 4.88
C MET A 90 11.93 0.91 3.80
N SER A 91 13.13 0.41 3.53
CA SER A 91 13.98 0.93 2.46
C SER A 91 13.56 0.39 1.10
N LEU A 92 13.58 1.25 0.08
CA LEU A 92 13.47 0.90 -1.33
C LEU A 92 14.86 0.90 -1.98
N SER A 93 15.81 0.18 -1.39
CA SER A 93 17.21 0.18 -1.82
C SER A 93 17.44 -0.36 -3.23
N ALA A 94 16.52 -1.17 -3.74
CA ALA A 94 16.48 -1.67 -5.12
C ALA A 94 15.45 -0.92 -6.00
N GLY A 95 14.86 0.17 -5.50
CA GLY A 95 13.72 0.83 -6.12
C GLY A 95 12.42 0.04 -5.98
N TRP A 96 11.41 0.45 -6.74
CA TRP A 96 10.15 -0.29 -6.86
C TRP A 96 10.33 -1.50 -7.77
N LEU A 97 9.77 -2.64 -7.36
CA LEU A 97 9.59 -3.77 -8.25
C LEU A 97 8.45 -3.47 -9.22
N VAL A 98 8.58 -3.93 -10.46
CA VAL A 98 7.42 -4.00 -11.36
C VAL A 98 6.44 -5.06 -10.83
N ALA A 99 5.16 -4.95 -11.18
CA ALA A 99 4.11 -5.79 -10.62
C ALA A 99 4.40 -7.29 -10.84
N GLU A 100 4.88 -7.66 -12.02
CA GLU A 100 5.24 -9.04 -12.37
C GLU A 100 6.38 -9.59 -11.51
N GLU A 101 7.40 -8.77 -11.21
CA GLU A 101 8.50 -9.18 -10.33
C GLU A 101 8.01 -9.36 -8.89
N ALA A 102 7.17 -8.44 -8.40
CA ALA A 102 6.59 -8.52 -7.07
C ALA A 102 5.75 -9.80 -6.86
N MET A 103 5.13 -10.32 -7.92
CA MET A 103 4.36 -11.57 -7.89
C MET A 103 5.22 -12.81 -7.66
N THR A 104 6.52 -12.74 -7.96
CA THR A 104 7.46 -13.85 -7.73
C THR A 104 8.00 -13.91 -6.31
N LEU A 105 7.73 -12.89 -5.48
CA LEU A 105 8.17 -12.87 -4.09
C LEU A 105 7.51 -14.01 -3.28
N PRO A 106 8.19 -14.52 -2.23
CA PRO A 106 7.58 -15.43 -1.28
C PRO A 106 6.29 -14.86 -0.71
N LEU A 107 5.32 -15.72 -0.41
CA LEU A 107 4.16 -15.30 0.35
C LEU A 107 4.61 -14.93 1.77
N PRO A 108 4.03 -13.88 2.35
CA PRO A 108 4.31 -13.52 3.73
C PRO A 108 3.81 -14.57 4.71
N ASP A 109 4.43 -14.63 5.89
CA ASP A 109 3.86 -15.36 7.02
C ASP A 109 2.65 -14.61 7.58
N THR A 110 1.48 -15.20 7.38
CA THR A 110 0.20 -14.70 7.86
C THR A 110 -0.44 -15.60 8.92
N SER A 111 0.32 -16.53 9.53
CA SER A 111 -0.18 -17.49 10.54
C SER A 111 -0.80 -16.83 11.79
N TRP A 112 -0.53 -15.55 11.99
CA TRP A 112 -1.01 -14.73 13.11
C TRP A 112 -2.27 -13.91 12.78
N MET A 113 -2.79 -13.95 11.55
CA MET A 113 -3.98 -13.20 11.13
C MET A 113 -5.23 -14.09 11.11
N ASP A 114 -6.35 -13.59 11.64
CA ASP A 114 -7.64 -14.30 11.59
C ASP A 114 -8.22 -14.40 10.17
N ALA A 115 -8.02 -13.37 9.35
CA ALA A 115 -8.51 -13.27 7.98
C ALA A 115 -7.44 -12.59 7.09
N PRO A 116 -6.41 -13.32 6.65
CA PRO A 116 -5.31 -12.74 5.90
C PRO A 116 -5.75 -12.33 4.49
N LEU A 117 -5.22 -11.20 4.01
CA LEU A 117 -5.31 -10.82 2.61
C LEU A 117 -4.45 -11.79 1.79
N THR A 118 -5.05 -12.46 0.82
CA THR A 118 -4.30 -13.29 -0.14
C THR A 118 -3.75 -12.43 -1.27
N ARG A 119 -2.72 -12.93 -1.95
CA ARG A 119 -2.18 -12.27 -3.15
C ARG A 119 -3.24 -12.16 -4.24
N GLU A 120 -4.06 -13.19 -4.40
CA GLU A 120 -5.17 -13.28 -5.34
C GLU A 120 -6.17 -12.16 -5.06
N LEU A 121 -6.62 -12.03 -3.81
CA LEU A 121 -7.56 -10.98 -3.41
C LEU A 121 -7.07 -9.57 -3.76
N PHE A 122 -5.75 -9.34 -3.74
CA PHE A 122 -5.15 -8.05 -4.04
C PHE A 122 -4.83 -7.84 -5.53
N MET A 123 -4.53 -8.91 -6.28
CA MET A 123 -3.93 -8.84 -7.62
C MET A 123 -4.80 -9.42 -8.74
N ASP A 124 -5.98 -9.98 -8.44
CA ASP A 124 -6.83 -10.60 -9.44
C ASP A 124 -7.29 -9.60 -10.53
N TRP A 125 -7.37 -8.31 -10.22
CA TRP A 125 -7.66 -7.26 -11.20
C TRP A 125 -6.60 -7.09 -12.29
N ILE A 126 -5.37 -7.58 -12.07
CA ILE A 126 -4.28 -7.54 -13.07
C ILE A 126 -4.43 -8.65 -14.11
N ARG A 127 -5.12 -9.74 -13.75
CA ARG A 127 -5.19 -10.95 -14.59
C ARG A 127 -6.25 -10.89 -15.69
N GLY A 128 -7.17 -9.92 -15.64
CA GLY A 128 -8.24 -9.74 -16.63
C GLY A 128 -9.43 -10.67 -16.42
#